data_AF-A0A158DY74-F1
#
_entry.id   AF-A0A158DY74-F1
#
_cell.length_a   1.000
_cell.length_b   1.000
_cell.length_c   1.000
_cell.angle_alpha   90.00
_cell.angle_beta   90.00
_cell.angle_gamma   90.00
#
_symmetry.space_group_name_H-M   'P 1'
#
loop_
_entity.id
_entity.type
_entity.pdbx_description
1 polymer ?
#
loop_
_entity_poly.entity_id
_entity_poly.type
_entity_poly.pdbx_seq_one_letter_code
_entity_poly.pdbx_strand_id
1 'polypeptide(L)' 'MNARDYLHVLESLTRKAGSGRLENSLIIAIADLADQIALSLDLPPIERDRLLMARATALGGRPDLAIAKIETILRRIAGL' A
#
# COMPACT_ATOMS: atom_id res chain seq x y z
N MET A 1 -1.66 -10.81 10.52
CA MET A 1 -0.61 -10.07 9.80
C MET A 1 -0.52 -8.68 10.41
N ASN A 2 0.68 -8.22 10.79
CA ASN A 2 0.90 -6.92 11.41
C ASN A 2 1.48 -5.89 10.40
N ALA A 3 1.65 -4.63 10.81
CA ALA A 3 2.14 -3.57 9.92
C ALA A 3 3.54 -3.85 9.31
N ARG A 4 4.43 -4.56 10.02
CA ARG A 4 5.76 -4.94 9.51
C ARG A 4 5.67 -6.02 8.44
N ASP A 5 4.79 -6.99 8.62
CA ASP A 5 4.53 -8.01 7.59
C ASP A 5 4.06 -7.35 6.27
N TYR A 6 3.20 -6.33 6.37
CA TYR A 6 2.74 -5.55 5.22
C TYR A 6 3.86 -4.72 4.57
N LEU A 7 4.82 -4.18 5.34
CA LEU A 7 6.00 -3.51 4.79
C LEU A 7 6.84 -4.47 3.92
N HIS A 8 7.03 -5.72 4.37
CA HIS A 8 7.74 -6.73 3.58
C HIS A 8 7.01 -7.08 2.29
N VAL A 9 5.68 -7.18 2.31
CA VAL A 9 4.86 -7.38 1.10
C VAL A 9 5.02 -6.20 0.15
N LEU A 10 4.94 -4.96 0.67
CA LEU A 10 5.07 -3.74 -0.11
C LEU A 10 6.45 -3.64 -0.78
N GLU A 11 7.54 -3.91 -0.06
CA GLU A 11 8.90 -3.95 -0.63
C GLU A 11 9.01 -4.96 -1.78
N SER A 12 8.38 -6.14 -1.65
CA SER A 12 8.37 -7.12 -2.72
C SER A 12 7.63 -6.62 -3.97
N LEU A 13 6.56 -5.84 -3.80
CA LEU A 13 5.84 -5.25 -4.92
C LEU A 13 6.66 -4.14 -5.59
N THR A 14 7.33 -3.29 -4.80
CA THR A 14 8.24 -2.24 -5.31
C THR A 14 9.37 -2.82 -6.14
N ARG A 15 10.00 -3.91 -5.70
CA ARG A 15 11.06 -4.58 -6.48
C ARG A 15 10.54 -5.15 -7.80
N LYS A 16 9.29 -5.64 -7.85
CA LYS A 16 8.65 -6.13 -9.08
C LYS A 16 8.28 -4.99 -10.03
N ALA A 17 7.89 -3.84 -9.50
CA ALA A 17 7.58 -2.63 -10.28
C ALA A 17 8.77 -2.15 -11.14
N GLY A 18 9.99 -2.21 -10.59
CA GLY A 18 11.22 -1.80 -11.29
C GLY A 18 11.58 -2.62 -12.54
N SER A 19 10.85 -3.70 -12.85
CA SER A 19 11.08 -4.55 -14.03
C SER A 19 10.33 -4.09 -15.31
N GLY A 20 9.52 -3.03 -15.23
CA GLY A 20 9.02 -2.29 -16.39
C GLY A 20 7.90 -2.94 -17.23
N ARG A 21 7.34 -4.09 -16.84
CA ARG A 21 6.40 -4.86 -17.68
C ARG A 21 4.95 -4.96 -17.17
N LEU A 22 4.61 -4.38 -16.03
CA LEU A 22 3.44 -4.78 -15.24
C LEU A 22 2.65 -3.64 -14.55
N GLU A 23 2.50 -2.47 -15.19
CA GLU A 23 1.80 -1.32 -14.58
C GLU A 23 0.37 -1.65 -14.13
N ASN A 24 -0.46 -2.25 -14.97
CA ASN A 24 -1.87 -2.55 -14.61
C ASN A 24 -2.01 -3.58 -13.48
N SER A 25 -1.23 -4.66 -13.53
CA SER A 25 -1.23 -5.67 -12.45
C SER A 25 -0.67 -5.10 -11.14
N LEU A 26 0.28 -4.17 -11.22
CA LEU A 26 0.84 -3.50 -10.06
C LEU A 26 -0.18 -2.54 -9.43
N ILE A 27 -0.92 -1.79 -10.26
CA ILE A 27 -2.02 -0.93 -9.81
C ILE A 27 -3.04 -1.74 -9.01
N ILE A 28 -3.48 -2.88 -9.54
CA ILE A 28 -4.45 -3.76 -8.86
C ILE A 28 -3.84 -4.31 -7.56
N ALA A 29 -2.61 -4.84 -7.61
CA ALA A 29 -1.96 -5.41 -6.43
C ALA A 29 -1.78 -4.40 -5.28
N ILE A 30 -1.46 -3.14 -5.59
CA ILE A 30 -1.33 -2.08 -4.58
C ILE A 30 -2.68 -1.65 -4.04
N ALA A 31 -3.70 -1.54 -4.90
CA ALA A 31 -5.06 -1.23 -4.47
C ALA A 31 -5.60 -2.32 -3.52
N ASP A 32 -5.41 -3.59 -3.88
CA ASP A 32 -5.79 -4.74 -3.06
C ASP A 32 -5.00 -4.78 -1.73
N LEU A 33 -3.71 -4.42 -1.76
CA LEU A 33 -2.91 -4.34 -0.53
C LEU A 33 -3.47 -3.27 0.42
N ALA A 34 -3.87 -2.11 -0.09
CA ALA A 34 -4.48 -1.06 0.74
C ALA A 34 -5.80 -1.54 1.37
N ASP A 35 -6.64 -2.25 0.61
CA ASP A 35 -7.89 -2.86 1.12
C ASP A 35 -7.60 -3.92 2.20
N GLN A 36 -6.62 -4.80 1.97
CA GLN A 36 -6.23 -5.82 2.95
C GLN A 36 -5.73 -5.21 4.26
N ILE A 37 -4.91 -4.16 4.20
CA ILE A 37 -4.43 -3.45 5.40
C ILE A 37 -5.60 -2.83 6.15
N ALA A 38 -6.49 -2.12 5.44
CA ALA A 38 -7.63 -1.44 6.04
C ALA A 38 -8.62 -2.40 6.73
N LEU A 39 -8.76 -3.62 6.20
CA LEU A 39 -9.63 -4.66 6.76
C LEU A 39 -8.96 -5.49 7.86
N SER A 40 -7.64 -5.66 7.81
CA SER A 40 -6.93 -6.59 8.71
C SER A 40 -6.34 -5.93 9.96
N LEU A 41 -6.02 -4.64 9.90
CA LEU A 41 -5.45 -3.91 11.02
C LEU A 41 -6.54 -3.12 11.75
N ASP A 42 -6.46 -3.09 13.08
CA ASP A 42 -7.29 -2.19 13.87
C ASP A 42 -6.71 -0.76 13.77
N LEU A 43 -7.16 -0.04 12.77
CA LEU A 43 -6.66 1.29 12.42
C LEU A 43 -7.58 2.40 12.95
N PRO A 44 -7.01 3.51 13.46
CA PRO A 44 -7.75 4.74 13.66
C PRO A 44 -8.42 5.19 12.35
N PRO A 45 -9.60 5.86 12.40
CA PRO A 45 -10.33 6.30 11.21
C PRO A 45 -9.46 7.08 10.21
N ILE A 46 -8.58 7.95 10.72
CA ILE A 46 -7.69 8.76 9.90
C ILE A 46 -6.68 7.92 9.09
N GLU A 47 -6.21 6.79 9.62
CA GLU A 47 -5.29 5.91 8.89
C GLU A 47 -6.05 5.06 7.86
N ARG A 48 -7.31 4.67 8.15
CA ARG A 48 -8.19 4.03 7.15
C ARG A 48 -8.44 4.97 5.97
N ASP A 49 -8.77 6.23 6.22
CA ASP A 49 -9.00 7.22 5.16
C ASP A 49 -7.76 7.44 4.29
N ARG A 50 -6.58 7.46 4.91
CA ARG A 50 -5.31 7.57 4.17
C ARG A 50 -5.02 6.34 3.32
N LEU A 51 -5.39 5.13 3.76
CA LEU A 51 -5.29 3.92 2.94
C LEU A 51 -6.26 3.96 1.76
N LEU A 52 -7.50 4.41 1.97
CA LEU A 52 -8.47 4.60 0.89
C LEU A 52 -7.98 5.62 -0.14
N MET A 53 -7.31 6.69 0.29
CA MET A 53 -6.65 7.63 -0.62
C MET A 53 -5.47 7.00 -1.37
N ALA A 54 -4.68 6.15 -0.72
CA ALA A 54 -3.59 5.43 -1.38
C ALA A 54 -4.12 4.46 -2.45
N ARG A 55 -5.21 3.76 -2.14
CA ARG A 55 -5.96 2.92 -3.09
C ARG A 55 -6.44 3.73 -4.30
N ALA A 56 -7.11 4.86 -4.07
CA ALA A 56 -7.58 5.74 -5.16
C ALA A 56 -6.40 6.28 -6.00
N THR A 57 -5.26 6.55 -5.36
CA THR A 57 -4.04 6.98 -6.04
C THR A 57 -3.49 5.88 -6.96
N ALA A 58 -3.49 4.62 -6.50
CA ALA A 58 -3.08 3.48 -7.34
C ALA A 58 -4.01 3.35 -8.55
N LEU A 59 -5.32 3.32 -8.32
CA LEU A 59 -6.34 3.20 -9.37
C LEU A 59 -6.35 4.38 -10.34
N GLY A 60 -5.87 5.55 -9.92
CA GLY A 60 -5.63 6.72 -10.77
C GLY A 60 -4.37 6.63 -11.62
N GLY A 61 -3.74 5.46 -11.74
CA GLY A 61 -2.54 5.25 -12.56
C GLY A 61 -1.25 5.73 -11.92
N ARG A 62 -1.22 5.93 -10.59
CA ARG A 62 -0.03 6.40 -9.86
C ARG A 62 0.42 5.39 -8.80
N PRO A 63 0.80 4.16 -9.20
CA PRO A 63 1.18 3.09 -8.26
C PRO A 63 2.37 3.46 -7.38
N ASP A 64 3.37 4.17 -7.90
CA ASP A 64 4.56 4.56 -7.11
C ASP A 64 4.21 5.51 -5.96
N LEU A 65 3.32 6.48 -6.21
CA LEU A 65 2.84 7.40 -5.17
C LEU A 65 1.97 6.65 -4.15
N ALA A 66 1.17 5.68 -4.61
CA ALA A 66 0.39 4.83 -3.71
C ALA A 66 1.28 3.99 -2.80
N ILE A 67 2.37 3.40 -3.32
CA ILE A 67 3.37 2.68 -2.53
C ILE A 67 3.94 3.59 -1.44
N ALA A 68 4.41 4.79 -1.79
CA ALA A 68 5.00 5.72 -0.82
C ALA A 68 4.00 6.11 0.29
N LYS A 69 2.72 6.29 -0.06
CA LYS A 69 1.64 6.56 0.91
C LYS A 69 1.42 5.37 1.86
N ILE A 70 1.30 4.16 1.32
CA ILE A 70 1.11 2.94 2.14
C ILE A 70 2.31 2.74 3.06
N GLU A 71 3.53 2.90 2.55
CA GLU A 71 4.75 2.78 3.34
C GLU A 71 4.76 3.75 4.53
N THR A 72 4.43 5.03 4.28
CA THR A 72 4.37 6.06 5.33
C THR A 72 3.36 5.70 6.42
N ILE A 73 2.18 5.20 6.04
CA ILE A 73 1.13 4.78 6.97
C ILE A 73 1.61 3.59 7.80
N LEU A 74 2.17 2.57 7.15
CA LEU A 74 2.66 1.36 7.82
C LEU A 74 3.82 1.63 8.79
N ARG A 75 4.78 2.49 8.41
CA ARG A 75 5.88 2.92 9.30
C ARG A 75 5.34 3.60 10.55
N ARG A 76 4.39 4.53 10.38
CA ARG A 76 3.73 5.22 11.50
C ARG A 76 3.00 4.24 12.44
N ILE A 77 2.25 3.29 11.89
CA ILE A 77 1.55 2.27 12.69
C ILE A 77 2.56 1.36 13.43
N ALA A 78 3.69 1.05 12.79
CA ALA A 78 4.76 0.23 13.36
C ALA A 78 5.66 0.97 14.36
N GLY A 79 5.49 2.29 14.53
CA GLY A 79 6.34 3.14 15.37
C GLY A 79 7.76 3.33 14.82
N LEU A 80 7.91 3.38 13.48
CA LEU A 80 9.16 3.52 12.75
C LEU A 80 9.29 4.86 12.02
#